data_AF-A0A271JE61-F1
#
_entry.id   AF-A0A271JE61-F1
#
_cell.length_a   1.000
_cell.length_b   1.000
_cell.length_c   1.000
_cell.angle_alpha   90.00
_cell.angle_beta   90.00
_cell.angle_gamma   90.00
#
_symmetry.space_group_name_H-M   'P 1'
#
loop_
_entity.id
_entity.type
_entity.pdbx_description
1 polymer ?
#
loop_
_entity_poly.entity_id
_entity_poly.type
_entity_poly.pdbx_seq_one_letter_code
_entity_poly.pdbx_strand_id
1 'polypeptide(L)' 'MIPDVRVVDRGQNNHRHESELGLQVRPEALLFKGEVRVGTWAQVCGDCGFVEVYAADPAALWDAHIDRLANDLD' A
#
# COMPACT_ATOMS: atom_id res chain seq x y z
N MET A 1 21.51 6.56 2.49
CA MET A 1 20.13 6.33 2.01
C MET A 1 19.65 7.59 1.31
N ILE A 2 18.99 7.45 0.18
CA ILE A 2 18.28 8.52 -0.54
C ILE A 2 16.83 8.49 -0.03
N PRO A 3 16.37 9.50 0.72
CA PRO A 3 15.02 9.55 1.28
C PRO A 3 14.00 10.08 0.26
N ASP A 4 12.72 10.04 0.64
CA ASP A 4 11.59 10.65 -0.08
C ASP A 4 11.45 10.24 -1.55
N VAL A 5 11.91 9.03 -1.88
CA VAL A 5 11.77 8.48 -3.23
C VAL A 5 10.32 8.07 -3.45
N ARG A 6 9.73 8.56 -4.54
CA ARG A 6 8.35 8.25 -4.93
C ARG A 6 8.34 6.96 -5.75
N VAL A 7 7.56 5.98 -5.31
CA VAL A 7 7.24 4.80 -6.13
C VAL A 7 6.09 5.19 -7.05
N VAL A 8 6.28 4.96 -8.34
CA VAL A 8 5.37 5.45 -9.38
C VAL A 8 4.92 4.29 -10.23
N ASP A 9 3.61 4.09 -10.30
CA ASP A 9 3.01 3.18 -11.26
C ASP A 9 2.64 3.94 -12.54
N ARG A 10 2.85 3.28 -13.67
CA ARG A 10 2.42 3.75 -14.99
C ARG A 10 1.41 2.74 -15.49
N GLY A 11 0.18 2.89 -15.02
CA GLY A 11 -0.94 2.04 -15.41
C GLY A 11 -1.24 2.10 -16.92
N GLN A 12 -2.38 1.54 -17.31
CA GLN A 12 -2.83 1.60 -18.71
C GLN A 12 -2.96 3.05 -19.19
N ASN A 13 -2.49 3.33 -20.41
CA ASN A 13 -2.35 4.67 -21.03
C ASN A 13 -1.15 5.52 -20.56
N ASN A 14 -0.17 4.95 -19.85
CA ASN A 14 1.07 5.64 -19.46
C ASN A 14 0.84 6.89 -18.58
N HIS A 15 -0.29 6.94 -17.87
CA HIS A 15 -0.53 7.96 -16.86
C HIS A 15 0.30 7.67 -15.61
N ARG A 16 0.92 8.72 -15.08
CA ARG A 16 1.75 8.65 -13.88
C ARG A 16 0.85 8.68 -12.64
N HIS A 17 0.84 7.60 -11.87
CA HIS A 17 0.19 7.54 -10.57
C HIS A 17 1.22 7.24 -9.49
N GLU A 18 1.03 7.80 -8.31
CA GLU A 18 1.79 7.35 -7.14
C GLU A 18 1.32 5.95 -6.75
N SER A 19 2.26 5.07 -6.40
CA SER A 19 1.91 3.72 -5.97
C SER A 19 1.28 3.74 -4.58
N GLU A 20 0.23 2.94 -4.40
CA GLU A 20 -0.49 2.79 -3.14
C GLU A 20 -0.39 1.34 -2.66
N LEU A 21 -0.49 1.15 -1.34
CA LEU A 21 -0.73 -0.16 -0.72
C LEU A 21 -2.22 -0.27 -0.38
N GLY A 22 -2.86 -1.32 -0.87
CA GLY A 22 -4.26 -1.62 -0.59
C GLY A 22 -4.40 -2.87 0.27
N LEU A 23 -5.28 -2.82 1.28
CA LEU A 23 -5.72 -3.98 2.06
C LEU A 23 -7.23 -4.13 1.95
N GLN A 24 -7.67 -5.27 1.43
CA GLN A 24 -9.08 -5.65 1.40
C GLN A 24 -9.51 -6.13 2.78
N VAL A 25 -10.45 -5.41 3.42
CA VAL A 25 -11.00 -5.79 4.73
C VAL A 25 -11.98 -6.95 4.61
N ARG A 26 -12.67 -7.09 3.47
CA ARG A 26 -13.59 -8.20 3.16
C ARG A 26 -13.26 -8.81 1.78
N PRO A 27 -12.29 -9.75 1.71
CA PRO A 27 -11.85 -10.33 0.45
C PRO A 27 -12.95 -11.02 -0.35
N GLU A 28 -13.98 -11.55 0.32
CA GLU A 28 -15.11 -12.29 -0.26
C GLU A 28 -16.20 -11.36 -0.81
N ALA A 29 -16.09 -10.04 -0.60
CA ALA A 29 -17.07 -9.10 -1.11
C ALA A 29 -17.04 -9.04 -2.65
N LEU A 30 -18.20 -9.28 -3.28
CA LEU A 30 -18.41 -9.29 -4.73
C LEU A 30 -17.95 -8.02 -5.48
N LEU A 31 -17.60 -6.93 -4.78
CA LEU A 31 -17.29 -5.61 -5.34
C LEU A 31 -16.06 -4.93 -4.70
N PHE A 32 -15.10 -5.67 -4.13
CA PHE A 32 -13.91 -5.09 -3.47
C PHE A 32 -14.25 -3.93 -2.51
N LYS A 33 -15.37 -4.06 -1.80
CA LYS A 33 -15.85 -3.02 -0.88
C LYS A 33 -15.08 -3.09 0.43
N GLY A 34 -14.65 -1.94 0.93
CA GLY A 34 -13.89 -1.85 2.17
C GLY A 34 -12.39 -2.02 2.00
N GLU A 35 -11.84 -1.69 0.83
CA GLU A 35 -10.39 -1.57 0.68
C GLU A 35 -9.88 -0.30 1.39
N VAL A 36 -8.91 -0.48 2.28
CA VAL A 36 -8.13 0.63 2.84
C VAL A 36 -6.88 0.80 1.98
N ARG A 37 -6.69 2.00 1.43
CA ARG A 37 -5.51 2.36 0.63
C ARG A 37 -4.71 3.45 1.29
N VAL A 38 -3.39 3.29 1.26
CA VAL A 38 -2.45 4.29 1.76
C VAL A 38 -1.34 4.51 0.75
N GLY A 39 -0.83 5.75 0.66
CA GLY A 39 0.30 6.06 -0.21
C GLY A 39 1.58 5.33 0.20
N THR A 40 2.58 5.35 -0.68
CA THR A 40 3.90 4.79 -0.40
C THR A 40 5.00 5.83 -0.48
N TRP A 41 6.08 5.58 0.25
CA TRP A 41 7.35 6.27 0.07
C TRP A 41 8.48 5.25 0.17
N ALA A 42 9.63 5.55 -0.42
CA ALA A 42 10.75 4.63 -0.45
C ALA A 42 12.06 5.29 -0.01
N GLN A 43 12.97 4.45 0.46
CA GLN A 43 14.38 4.79 0.59
C GLN A 43 15.21 3.92 -0.35
N VAL A 44 16.24 4.52 -0.94
CA VAL A 44 17.14 3.82 -1.86
C VAL A 44 18.58 3.92 -1.37
N CYS A 45 19.29 2.79 -1.32
CA CYS A 45 20.73 2.79 -1.08
C CYS A 45 21.45 3.43 -2.28
N GLY A 46 22.24 4.48 -2.03
CA GLY A 46 22.97 5.17 -3.10
C GLY A 46 24.18 4.39 -3.64
N ASP A 47 24.60 3.32 -2.97
CA ASP A 47 25.76 2.50 -3.36
C ASP A 47 25.33 1.25 -4.14
N CYS A 48 24.41 0.46 -3.59
CA CYS A 48 23.98 -0.81 -4.19
C CYS A 48 22.57 -0.78 -4.82
N GLY A 49 21.82 0.30 -4.66
CA GLY A 49 20.47 0.43 -5.22
C GLY A 49 19.38 -0.36 -4.49
N PHE A 50 19.66 -0.98 -3.33
CA PHE A 50 18.64 -1.63 -2.50
C PHE A 50 17.50 -0.64 -2.19
N VAL A 51 16.25 -1.10 -2.35
CA VAL A 51 15.04 -0.29 -2.17
C VAL A 51 14.21 -0.86 -1.03
N GLU A 52 13.84 -0.01 -0.09
CA GLU A 52 12.84 -0.32 0.93
C GLU A 52 11.63 0.60 0.73
N VAL A 53 10.43 0.03 0.76
CA VAL A 53 9.17 0.74 0.53
C VAL A 53 8.33 0.69 1.80
N TYR A 54 7.74 1.82 2.16
CA TYR A 54 7.00 2.03 3.38
C TYR A 54 5.59 2.53 3.09
N ALA A 55 4.64 2.16 3.97
CA ALA A 55 3.32 2.76 4.01
C ALA A 55 3.40 4.19 4.56
N ALA A 56 2.70 5.12 3.94
CA ALA A 56 2.56 6.49 4.44
C ALA A 56 1.70 6.55 5.72
N ASP A 57 0.75 5.63 5.87
CA ASP A 57 -0.06 5.46 7.08
C ASP A 57 -0.15 3.97 7.45
N PRO A 58 0.84 3.43 8.20
CA PRO A 58 0.83 2.03 8.63
C PRO A 58 -0.27 1.72 9.64
N ALA A 59 -0.76 2.71 10.40
CA ALA A 59 -1.80 2.50 11.40
C ALA A 59 -3.14 2.17 10.72
N ALA A 60 -3.49 2.90 9.65
CA ALA A 60 -4.69 2.60 8.87
C ALA A 60 -4.70 1.18 8.30
N LEU A 61 -3.54 0.68 7.83
CA LEU A 61 -3.42 -0.71 7.37
C LEU A 61 -3.52 -1.73 8.52
N TRP A 62 -2.99 -1.40 9.69
CA TRP A 62 -3.06 -2.27 10.85
C TRP A 62 -4.49 -2.38 11.39
N ASP A 63 -5.20 -1.26 11.54
CA ASP A 63 -6.60 -1.26 11.96
C ASP A 63 -7.47 -2.05 10.98
N ALA A 64 -7.26 -1.86 9.68
CA ALA A 64 -7.93 -2.63 8.63
C ALA A 64 -7.62 -4.15 8.72
N HIS A 65 -6.41 -4.53 9.13
CA HIS A 65 -6.05 -5.93 9.35
C HIS A 65 -6.78 -6.52 10.56
N ILE A 66 -6.85 -5.77 11.67
CA ILE A 66 -7.60 -6.18 12.87
C ILE A 66 -9.08 -6.35 12.55
N ASP A 67 -9.68 -5.40 11.82
CA ASP A 67 -11.07 -5.48 11.38
C ASP A 67 -11.31 -6.72 10.51
N ARG A 68 -10.40 -7.02 9.57
CA ARG A 68 -10.49 -8.24 8.76
C ARG A 68 -10.50 -9.50 9.61
N LEU A 69 -9.56 -9.62 10.56
CA LEU A 69 -9.50 -10.78 11.46
C LEU A 69 -10.79 -10.94 12.28
N ALA A 70 -11.41 -9.83 12.69
CA ALA A 70 -12.69 -9.87 13.39
C ALA A 70 -13.84 -10.38 12.49
N ASN A 71 -13.89 -9.98 11.21
CA ASN A 71 -14.89 -10.45 10.26
C ASN A 71 -14.71 -11.94 9.88
N ASP A 72 -13.49 -12.47 9.90
CA ASP A 72 -13.20 -13.88 9.56
C ASP A 72 -13.61 -14.88 10.66
N LEU A 73 -13.99 -14.39 11.85
CA LEU A 73 -14.39 -15.20 13.02
C LEU A 73 -15.91 -15.31 13.20
N ASP A 74 -16.71 -14.59 12.41
CA ASP A 74 -18.19 -14.62 12.38
C ASP A 74 -18.73 -15.58 11.31
#